data_AF-A0AAV8DMP0-F1
#
_entry.id   AF-A0AAV8DMP0-F1
#
_cell.length_a   1.000
_cell.length_b   1.000
_cell.length_c   1.000
_cell.angle_alpha   90.00
_cell.angle_beta   90.00
_cell.angle_gamma   90.00
#
_symmetry.space_group_name_H-M   'P 1'
#
loop_
_entity.id
_entity.type
_entity.pdbx_description
1 polymer ?
#
loop_
_entity_poly.entity_id
_entity_poly.type
_entity_poly.pdbx_seq_one_letter_code
_entity_poly.pdbx_strand_id
1 'polypeptide(L)'
;MEIDQVNQATDPEPLKEYRMVLRDGRWSEQDAAILDPGDIISIKLGDIVPADARLHEGDPLKIDQSALTGESLPVTKSPGEEVFSGSTCKQGEIEAVVIATGVHTFFGKAAGDPEQILSLCNCKEDVRKKVHTVIDKYADRGLRSLAVARQEVPEKTKDSPGGPWQFVGLLPLFDPPRHDSAETIRRALNLGVNVKMITGDQLAIAKETGRRLGMGTNMYPSSSLLGQNKDSAISELPVDELIEKADGFAGVFPEHKYEIVKKLQERKHICGMTGDGVNDAPALKKADIGIAVADATDAARSASDIVLTEPGLSVIISAVLTSRAIFQRMKNYTC
;
A
#
# COMPACT_ATOMS: atom_id res chain seq x y z
N MET A 1 -1.02 -15.48 -53.29
CA MET A 1 0.00 -14.69 -52.58
C MET A 1 -0.71 -14.01 -51.43
N GLU A 2 -0.74 -14.68 -50.27
CA GLU A 2 -0.69 -14.01 -48.97
C GLU A 2 0.51 -13.07 -48.96
N ILE A 3 0.44 -11.92 -48.26
CA ILE A 3 1.32 -11.54 -47.13
C ILE A 3 0.64 -10.42 -46.30
N ASP A 4 0.28 -10.77 -45.07
CA ASP A 4 0.28 -10.05 -43.78
C ASP A 4 -0.34 -8.65 -43.61
N GLN A 5 -1.53 -8.65 -42.99
CA GLN A 5 -1.90 -7.63 -42.00
C GLN A 5 -1.15 -7.93 -40.70
N VAL A 6 -0.18 -7.07 -40.35
CA VAL A 6 0.52 -7.12 -39.07
C VAL A 6 -0.47 -6.74 -37.96
N ASN A 7 -0.80 -7.73 -37.13
CA ASN A 7 -1.45 -7.57 -35.83
C ASN A 7 -0.75 -6.46 -35.03
N GLN A 8 -1.46 -5.38 -34.75
CA GLN A 8 -1.13 -4.52 -33.61
C GLN A 8 -1.47 -5.32 -32.35
N ALA A 9 -0.45 -5.92 -31.75
CA ALA A 9 -0.54 -6.44 -30.39
C ALA A 9 -0.85 -5.24 -29.48
N THR A 10 -2.05 -5.21 -28.93
CA THR A 10 -2.40 -4.41 -27.77
C THR A 10 -1.48 -4.86 -26.62
N ASP A 11 -0.67 -3.93 -26.11
CA ASP A 11 0.11 -4.16 -24.89
C ASP A 11 -0.81 -4.68 -23.76
N PRO A 12 -0.36 -5.65 -22.95
CA PRO A 12 -1.18 -6.20 -21.87
C PRO A 12 -1.48 -5.10 -20.85
N GLU A 13 -2.77 -4.94 -20.51
CA GLU A 13 -3.22 -4.01 -19.46
C GLU A 13 -2.49 -4.28 -18.13
N PRO A 14 -2.09 -3.24 -17.38
CA PRO A 14 -1.45 -3.42 -16.09
C PRO A 14 -2.40 -4.08 -15.08
N LEU A 15 -1.88 -5.00 -14.27
CA LEU A 15 -2.60 -5.76 -13.24
C LEU A 15 -3.15 -4.82 -12.15
N LYS A 16 -4.35 -4.29 -12.40
CA LYS A 16 -5.24 -3.64 -11.44
C LYS A 16 -5.62 -4.62 -10.31
N GLU A 17 -5.46 -4.26 -9.04
CA GLU A 17 -6.10 -4.97 -7.89
C GLU A 17 -7.55 -4.52 -7.66
N TYR A 18 -8.31 -4.34 -8.75
CA TYR A 18 -9.74 -4.14 -8.68
C TYR A 18 -10.45 -5.44 -8.96
N ARG A 19 -11.50 -5.73 -8.19
CA ARG A 19 -12.20 -7.00 -8.30
C ARG A 19 -13.68 -6.73 -8.43
N MET A 20 -14.33 -7.50 -9.28
CA MET A 20 -15.77 -7.49 -9.38
C MET A 20 -16.30 -8.08 -8.07
N VAL A 21 -16.93 -7.24 -7.26
CA VAL A 21 -17.59 -7.61 -6.01
C VAL A 21 -19.09 -7.50 -6.21
N LEU A 22 -19.83 -8.53 -5.83
CA LEU A 22 -21.29 -8.53 -5.84
C LEU A 22 -21.82 -8.09 -4.48
N ARG A 23 -22.34 -6.86 -4.39
CA ARG A 23 -23.06 -6.33 -3.22
C ARG A 23 -24.45 -5.85 -3.65
N ASP A 24 -25.47 -6.11 -2.84
CA ASP A 24 -26.88 -5.76 -3.12
C ASP A 24 -27.39 -6.21 -4.52
N GLY A 25 -26.89 -7.35 -5.01
CA GLY A 25 -27.25 -7.90 -6.32
C GLY A 25 -26.68 -7.15 -7.52
N ARG A 26 -25.71 -6.24 -7.31
CA ARG A 26 -25.01 -5.52 -8.38
C ARG A 26 -23.51 -5.79 -8.32
N TRP A 27 -22.96 -6.16 -9.47
CA TRP A 27 -21.52 -6.24 -9.65
C TRP A 27 -20.90 -4.85 -9.74
N SER A 28 -19.82 -4.66 -9.01
CA SER A 28 -19.08 -3.41 -8.98
C SER A 28 -17.58 -3.70 -8.86
N GLU A 29 -16.76 -2.97 -9.60
CA GLU A 29 -15.31 -3.00 -9.39
C GLU A 29 -14.98 -2.30 -8.08
N GLN A 30 -14.42 -3.05 -7.15
CA GLN A 30 -14.06 -2.58 -5.81
C GLN A 30 -12.66 -3.03 -5.44
N ASP A 31 -12.06 -2.28 -4.53
CA ASP A 31 -10.70 -2.48 -4.04
C ASP A 31 -10.61 -3.74 -3.16
N ALA A 32 -9.52 -4.49 -3.27
CA ALA A 32 -9.22 -5.62 -2.39
C ALA A 32 -9.21 -5.23 -0.90
N ALA A 33 -8.85 -4.00 -0.56
CA ALA A 33 -8.79 -3.49 0.82
C ALA A 33 -10.17 -3.30 1.47
N ILE A 34 -11.23 -3.17 0.66
CA ILE A 34 -12.61 -3.01 1.17
C ILE A 34 -13.40 -4.31 1.15
N LEU A 35 -12.76 -5.43 0.82
CA LEU A 35 -13.35 -6.75 0.93
C LEU A 35 -13.56 -7.10 2.40
N ASP A 36 -14.75 -7.61 2.69
CA ASP A 36 -15.11 -8.20 3.97
C ASP A 36 -15.36 -9.70 3.81
N PRO A 37 -15.09 -10.52 4.84
CA PRO A 37 -15.52 -11.91 4.85
C PRO A 37 -17.03 -12.04 4.56
N GLY A 38 -17.37 -12.85 3.56
CA GLY A 38 -18.74 -13.02 3.05
C GLY A 38 -19.03 -12.30 1.73
N ASP A 39 -18.16 -11.39 1.27
CA ASP A 39 -18.28 -10.79 -0.06
C ASP A 39 -18.10 -11.85 -1.16
N ILE A 40 -18.86 -11.71 -2.25
CA ILE A 40 -18.69 -12.54 -3.46
C ILE A 40 -17.81 -11.77 -4.44
N ILE A 41 -16.73 -12.39 -4.89
CA ILE A 41 -15.77 -11.86 -5.85
C ILE A 41 -15.73 -12.71 -7.11
N SER A 42 -15.44 -12.12 -8.26
CA SER A 42 -15.10 -12.85 -9.49
C SER A 42 -13.58 -12.91 -9.67
N ILE A 43 -13.07 -14.11 -9.97
CA ILE A 43 -11.64 -14.37 -10.23
C ILE A 43 -11.52 -14.82 -11.69
N LYS A 44 -10.73 -14.10 -12.48
CA LYS A 44 -10.52 -14.33 -13.91
C LYS A 44 -9.06 -14.64 -14.23
N LEU A 45 -8.81 -15.07 -15.47
CA LEU A 45 -7.46 -15.29 -16.00
C LEU A 45 -6.58 -14.04 -15.79
N GLY A 46 -5.42 -14.22 -15.15
CA GLY A 46 -4.46 -13.15 -14.88
C GLY A 46 -4.63 -12.48 -13.52
N ASP A 47 -5.79 -12.66 -12.87
CA ASP A 47 -6.04 -12.01 -11.58
C ASP A 47 -5.14 -12.55 -10.46
N ILE A 48 -4.72 -11.64 -9.59
CA ILE A 48 -4.16 -12.00 -8.29
C ILE A 48 -5.31 -12.14 -7.31
N VAL A 49 -5.37 -13.26 -6.60
CA VAL A 49 -6.38 -13.54 -5.58
C VAL A 49 -6.20 -12.54 -4.43
N PRO A 50 -7.22 -11.69 -4.12
CA PRO A 50 -7.07 -10.56 -3.21
C PRO A 50 -7.10 -10.98 -1.73
N ALA A 51 -7.87 -12.02 -1.43
CA ALA A 51 -8.20 -12.49 -0.10
C ALA A 51 -8.33 -14.02 -0.15
N ASP A 52 -8.23 -14.69 0.99
CA ASP A 52 -8.54 -16.11 1.03
C ASP A 52 -10.03 -16.27 0.73
N ALA A 53 -10.37 -17.08 -0.27
CA ALA A 53 -11.72 -17.22 -0.78
C ALA A 53 -12.08 -18.68 -1.06
N ARG A 54 -13.36 -19.02 -0.94
CA ARG A 54 -13.92 -20.33 -1.31
C ARG A 54 -14.58 -20.22 -2.66
N LEU A 55 -14.15 -21.04 -3.62
CA LEU A 55 -14.74 -21.07 -4.95
C LEU A 55 -16.20 -21.51 -4.89
N HIS A 56 -17.07 -20.84 -5.64
CA HIS A 56 -18.52 -21.03 -5.58
C HIS A 56 -19.10 -21.58 -6.87
N GLU A 57 -19.35 -20.76 -7.89
CA GLU A 57 -19.95 -21.18 -9.16
C GLU A 57 -19.09 -20.72 -10.34
N GLY A 58 -18.91 -21.62 -11.33
CA GLY A 58 -18.13 -21.40 -12.55
C GLY A 58 -17.17 -22.55 -12.88
N ASP A 59 -16.27 -22.31 -13.84
CA ASP A 59 -15.35 -23.33 -14.34
C ASP A 59 -14.15 -23.52 -13.38
N PRO A 60 -13.57 -24.73 -13.32
CA PRO A 60 -12.36 -24.95 -12.53
C PRO A 60 -11.22 -23.99 -12.93
N LEU A 61 -10.59 -23.38 -11.93
CA LEU A 61 -9.45 -22.49 -12.11
C LEU A 61 -8.14 -23.27 -12.13
N LYS A 62 -7.11 -22.77 -12.82
CA LYS A 62 -5.72 -23.10 -12.50
C LYS A 62 -5.08 -21.94 -11.77
N ILE A 63 -4.61 -22.21 -10.56
CA ILE A 63 -4.01 -21.22 -9.69
C ILE A 63 -2.52 -21.54 -9.49
N ASP A 64 -1.68 -20.54 -9.73
CA ASP A 64 -0.27 -20.54 -9.37
C ASP A 64 -0.13 -20.07 -7.92
N GLN A 65 0.33 -20.99 -7.06
CA GLN A 65 0.61 -20.75 -5.64
C GLN A 65 2.10 -20.75 -5.35
N SER A 66 2.97 -20.61 -6.36
CA SER A 66 4.43 -20.67 -6.19
C SER A 66 4.95 -19.67 -5.16
N ALA A 67 4.33 -18.50 -5.06
CA ALA A 67 4.63 -17.48 -4.06
C ALA A 67 4.27 -17.89 -2.61
N LEU A 68 3.33 -18.82 -2.43
CA LEU A 68 2.80 -19.27 -1.13
C LEU A 68 3.37 -20.62 -0.69
N THR A 69 3.42 -21.59 -1.61
CA THR A 69 3.78 -23.00 -1.31
C THR A 69 5.15 -23.40 -1.85
N GLY A 70 5.73 -22.63 -2.77
CA GLY A 70 6.97 -22.97 -3.46
C GLY A 70 6.83 -24.01 -4.57
N GLU A 71 5.61 -24.48 -4.86
CA GLU A 71 5.35 -25.40 -5.96
C GLU A 71 5.28 -24.67 -7.30
N SER A 72 6.08 -25.08 -8.27
CA SER A 72 6.22 -24.37 -9.56
C SER A 72 5.10 -24.64 -10.57
N LEU A 73 4.29 -25.68 -10.36
CA LEU A 73 3.23 -26.05 -11.30
C LEU A 73 1.87 -25.51 -10.79
N PRO A 74 1.10 -24.81 -11.64
CA PRO A 74 -0.24 -24.38 -11.29
C PRO A 74 -1.16 -25.56 -10.93
N VAL A 75 -1.96 -25.39 -9.88
CA VAL A 75 -2.88 -26.42 -9.36
C VAL A 75 -4.29 -26.12 -9.84
N THR A 76 -5.00 -27.14 -10.32
CA THR A 76 -6.42 -27.00 -10.67
C THR A 76 -7.27 -26.96 -9.40
N LYS A 77 -8.17 -25.99 -9.32
CA LYS A 77 -9.09 -25.75 -8.20
C LYS A 77 -10.54 -25.75 -8.69
N SER A 78 -11.38 -26.54 -8.05
CA SER A 78 -12.80 -26.70 -8.40
C SER A 78 -13.73 -25.95 -7.44
N PRO A 79 -15.00 -25.69 -7.84
CA PRO A 79 -16.05 -25.21 -6.94
C PRO A 79 -16.05 -25.94 -5.59
N GLY A 80 -16.12 -25.18 -4.49
CA GLY A 80 -16.05 -25.67 -3.11
C GLY A 80 -14.65 -25.67 -2.49
N GLU A 81 -13.58 -25.59 -3.29
CA GLU A 81 -12.20 -25.53 -2.79
C GLU A 81 -11.75 -24.09 -2.47
N GLU A 82 -10.70 -23.98 -1.66
CA GLU A 82 -10.16 -22.68 -1.24
C GLU A 82 -8.98 -22.22 -2.11
N VAL A 83 -8.89 -20.91 -2.30
CA VAL A 83 -7.79 -20.17 -2.93
C VAL A 83 -7.26 -19.12 -1.95
N PHE A 84 -5.96 -18.85 -2.01
CA PHE A 84 -5.27 -18.01 -1.02
C PHE A 84 -4.84 -16.67 -1.60
N SER A 85 -4.88 -15.63 -0.76
CA SER A 85 -4.41 -14.29 -1.10
C SER A 85 -2.96 -14.31 -1.64
N GLY A 86 -2.70 -13.59 -2.72
CA GLY A 86 -1.40 -13.54 -3.39
C GLY A 86 -1.16 -14.64 -4.45
N SER A 87 -2.08 -15.61 -4.60
CA SER A 87 -2.01 -16.58 -5.70
C SER A 87 -2.39 -15.94 -7.03
N THR A 88 -1.85 -16.40 -8.16
CA THR A 88 -2.20 -15.87 -9.49
C THR A 88 -3.04 -16.86 -10.29
N CYS A 89 -4.15 -16.41 -10.87
CA CYS A 89 -4.94 -17.21 -11.79
C CYS A 89 -4.25 -17.34 -13.16
N LYS A 90 -4.01 -18.58 -13.60
CA LYS A 90 -3.39 -18.93 -14.89
C LYS A 90 -4.39 -19.48 -15.91
N GLN A 91 -5.58 -19.89 -15.50
CA GLN A 91 -6.64 -20.36 -16.38
C GLN A 91 -8.00 -20.36 -15.69
N GLY A 92 -9.08 -20.04 -16.42
CA GLY A 92 -10.46 -20.14 -15.96
C GLY A 92 -11.05 -18.84 -15.43
N GLU A 93 -12.34 -18.88 -15.14
CA GLU A 93 -13.12 -17.82 -14.50
C GLU A 93 -14.14 -18.45 -13.56
N ILE A 94 -14.23 -17.94 -12.33
CA ILE A 94 -15.15 -18.45 -11.32
C ILE A 94 -15.52 -17.35 -10.32
N GLU A 95 -16.69 -17.47 -9.71
CA GLU A 95 -17.07 -16.68 -8.55
C GLU A 95 -16.60 -17.35 -7.26
N ALA A 96 -16.22 -16.57 -6.25
CA ALA A 96 -15.72 -17.05 -4.97
C ALA A 96 -16.23 -16.19 -3.82
N VAL A 97 -16.44 -16.80 -2.65
CA VAL A 97 -16.84 -16.12 -1.42
C VAL A 97 -15.60 -15.86 -0.57
N VAL A 98 -15.37 -14.61 -0.19
CA VAL A 98 -14.24 -14.22 0.67
C VAL A 98 -14.41 -14.85 2.06
N ILE A 99 -13.37 -15.51 2.55
CA ILE A 99 -13.33 -16.17 3.86
C ILE A 99 -12.48 -15.36 4.85
N ALA A 100 -11.34 -14.82 4.40
CA ALA A 100 -10.44 -14.06 5.24
C ALA A 100 -9.66 -13.01 4.45
N THR A 101 -9.51 -11.81 5.01
CA THR A 101 -8.91 -10.65 4.34
C THR A 101 -7.67 -10.15 5.08
N GLY A 102 -6.78 -9.49 4.33
CA GLY A 102 -5.54 -8.89 4.84
C GLY A 102 -4.75 -9.83 5.75
N VAL A 103 -4.63 -9.44 7.01
CA VAL A 103 -3.82 -10.11 8.04
C VAL A 103 -4.35 -11.48 8.47
N HIS A 104 -5.63 -11.73 8.21
CA HIS A 104 -6.28 -12.99 8.54
C HIS A 104 -6.13 -14.05 7.44
N THR A 105 -5.61 -13.66 6.28
CA THR A 105 -5.25 -14.58 5.19
C THR A 105 -4.13 -15.52 5.60
N PHE A 106 -3.97 -16.62 4.87
CA PHE A 106 -2.89 -17.57 5.04
C PHE A 106 -1.52 -16.89 4.97
N PHE A 107 -1.33 -16.02 3.97
CA PHE A 107 -0.09 -15.25 3.82
C PHE A 107 0.12 -14.30 4.99
N GLY A 108 -0.90 -13.52 5.36
CA GLY A 108 -0.84 -12.57 6.47
C GLY A 108 -0.53 -13.21 7.83
N LYS A 109 -0.95 -14.47 8.03
CA LYS A 109 -0.62 -15.26 9.23
C LYS A 109 0.80 -15.83 9.21
N ALA A 110 1.37 -16.13 8.05
CA ALA A 110 2.68 -16.76 7.92
C ALA A 110 3.84 -15.75 7.84
N ALA A 111 3.65 -14.64 7.14
CA ALA A 111 4.63 -13.58 7.00
C ALA A 111 3.95 -12.20 6.96
N GLY A 112 4.35 -11.31 7.85
CA GLY A 112 3.65 -10.04 7.99
C GLY A 112 4.25 -9.11 9.02
N ASP A 113 3.41 -8.18 9.48
CA ASP A 113 3.78 -7.21 10.50
C ASP A 113 4.26 -7.92 11.79
N PRO A 114 5.41 -7.52 12.36
CA PRO A 114 5.95 -8.18 13.53
C PRO A 114 5.03 -8.25 14.75
N GLU A 115 4.20 -7.24 15.02
CA GLU A 115 3.29 -7.25 16.16
C GLU A 115 2.22 -8.33 16.01
N GLN A 116 1.72 -8.50 14.79
CA GLN A 116 0.68 -9.47 14.47
C GLN A 116 1.24 -10.89 14.54
N ILE A 117 2.42 -11.13 13.96
CA ILE A 117 3.07 -12.44 14.00
C ILE A 117 3.44 -12.83 15.44
N LEU A 118 3.89 -11.86 16.26
CA LEU A 118 4.14 -12.08 17.69
C LEU A 118 2.86 -12.42 18.48
N SER A 119 1.73 -11.80 18.11
CA SER A 119 0.41 -12.10 18.69
C SER A 119 -0.04 -13.52 18.31
N LEU A 120 0.10 -13.89 17.04
CA LEU A 120 -0.26 -15.21 16.51
C LEU A 120 0.56 -16.35 17.14
N CYS A 121 1.85 -16.14 17.36
CA CYS A 121 2.74 -17.14 17.96
C CYS A 121 2.58 -17.30 19.49
N ASN A 122 1.76 -16.46 20.13
CA ASN A 122 1.60 -16.40 21.59
C ASN A 122 2.95 -16.49 22.35
N CYS A 123 3.94 -15.74 21.84
CA CYS A 123 5.32 -15.80 22.34
C CYS A 123 5.41 -15.32 23.81
N LYS A 124 6.32 -15.93 24.57
CA LYS A 124 6.68 -15.46 25.93
C LYS A 124 7.16 -14.02 25.90
N GLU A 125 6.89 -13.28 26.97
CA GLU A 125 7.34 -11.90 27.22
C GLU A 125 8.83 -11.67 26.90
N ASP A 126 9.70 -12.61 27.28
CA ASP A 126 11.14 -12.50 27.05
C ASP A 126 11.52 -12.50 25.56
N VAL A 127 10.82 -13.31 24.76
CA VAL A 127 11.03 -13.38 23.31
C VAL A 127 10.49 -12.11 22.66
N ARG A 128 9.30 -11.66 23.06
CA ARG A 128 8.70 -10.40 22.60
C ARG A 128 9.66 -9.23 22.80
N LYS A 129 10.23 -9.07 24.00
CA LYS A 129 11.22 -8.01 24.29
C LYS A 129 12.47 -8.08 23.40
N LYS A 130 13.00 -9.29 23.18
CA LYS A 130 14.15 -9.49 22.27
C LYS A 130 13.81 -9.09 20.83
N VAL A 131 12.63 -9.48 20.35
CA VAL A 131 12.16 -9.18 18.99
C VAL A 131 11.98 -7.67 18.81
N HIS A 132 11.32 -6.96 19.74
CA HIS A 132 11.25 -5.50 19.69
C HIS A 132 12.63 -4.83 19.67
N THR A 133 13.56 -5.31 20.51
CA THR A 133 14.94 -4.77 20.52
C THR A 133 15.64 -4.91 19.15
N VAL A 134 15.36 -5.99 18.40
CA VAL A 134 15.92 -6.18 17.05
C VAL A 134 15.19 -5.32 16.02
N ILE A 135 13.87 -5.18 16.12
CA ILE A 135 13.07 -4.29 15.27
C ILE A 135 13.57 -2.85 15.42
N ASP A 136 13.78 -2.37 16.65
CA ASP A 136 14.29 -1.02 16.92
C ASP A 136 15.67 -0.83 16.28
N LYS A 137 16.57 -1.83 16.40
CA LYS A 137 17.90 -1.79 15.74
C LYS A 137 17.81 -1.77 14.21
N TYR A 138 16.81 -2.42 13.63
CA TYR A 138 16.56 -2.35 12.19
C TYR A 138 15.99 -0.98 11.80
N ALA A 139 15.07 -0.46 12.59
CA ALA A 139 14.47 0.84 12.38
C ALA A 139 15.47 1.99 12.47
N ASP A 140 16.40 1.95 13.43
CA ASP A 140 17.52 2.91 13.55
C ASP A 140 18.44 2.93 12.31
N ARG A 141 18.46 1.83 11.56
CA ARG A 141 19.20 1.69 10.29
C ARG A 141 18.34 1.99 9.06
N GLY A 142 17.06 2.32 9.24
CA GLY A 142 16.10 2.57 8.18
C GLY A 142 15.67 1.30 7.45
N LEU A 143 15.63 0.17 8.15
CA LEU A 143 15.24 -1.13 7.62
C LEU A 143 13.85 -1.50 8.14
N ARG A 144 12.94 -1.84 7.23
CA ARG A 144 11.63 -2.40 7.57
C ARG A 144 11.80 -3.82 8.09
N SER A 145 11.02 -4.20 9.09
CA SER A 145 11.07 -5.55 9.66
C SER A 145 9.89 -6.37 9.16
N LEU A 146 10.15 -7.54 8.58
CA LEU A 146 9.14 -8.55 8.28
C LEU A 146 9.31 -9.73 9.24
N ALA A 147 8.26 -10.14 9.93
CA ALA A 147 8.29 -11.31 10.79
C ALA A 147 7.77 -12.53 10.06
N VAL A 148 8.36 -13.69 10.36
CA VAL A 148 7.97 -14.98 9.78
C VAL A 148 7.64 -15.96 10.89
N ALA A 149 6.52 -16.65 10.73
CA ALA A 149 6.10 -17.75 11.58
C ALA A 149 5.82 -19.01 10.78
N ARG A 150 5.91 -20.15 11.45
CA ARG A 150 5.64 -21.47 10.90
C ARG A 150 4.67 -22.21 11.79
N GLN A 151 3.76 -22.95 11.17
CA GLN A 151 2.87 -23.88 11.85
C GLN A 151 3.09 -25.28 11.27
N GLU A 152 3.08 -26.31 12.12
CA GLU A 152 3.01 -27.69 11.67
C GLU A 152 1.56 -28.16 11.67
N VAL A 153 1.15 -28.92 10.65
CA VAL A 153 -0.19 -29.51 10.54
C VAL A 153 -0.06 -31.03 10.66
N PRO A 154 -0.28 -31.61 11.86
CA PRO A 154 -0.04 -33.03 12.11
C PRO A 154 -0.88 -33.96 11.24
N GLU A 155 -2.12 -33.56 10.95
CA GLU A 155 -3.08 -34.37 10.19
C GLU A 155 -2.82 -34.36 8.68
N LYS A 156 -1.88 -33.53 8.19
CA LYS A 156 -1.48 -33.40 6.78
C LYS A 156 -2.64 -33.17 5.80
N THR A 157 -3.77 -32.68 6.31
CA THR A 157 -4.96 -32.28 5.55
C THR A 157 -5.08 -30.76 5.57
N LYS A 158 -5.58 -30.18 4.48
CA LYS A 158 -5.60 -28.72 4.28
C LYS A 158 -6.51 -28.00 5.28
N ASP A 159 -7.60 -28.64 5.69
CA ASP A 159 -8.64 -28.03 6.54
C ASP A 159 -8.47 -28.32 8.04
N SER A 160 -7.41 -29.05 8.41
CA SER A 160 -7.18 -29.42 9.81
C SER A 160 -6.59 -28.27 10.62
N PRO A 161 -7.02 -28.08 11.88
CA PRO A 161 -6.40 -27.12 12.77
C PRO A 161 -4.92 -27.49 12.99
N GLY A 162 -4.02 -26.62 12.52
CA GLY A 162 -2.58 -26.77 12.78
C GLY A 162 -2.23 -26.62 14.26
N GLY A 163 -1.01 -27.04 14.61
CA GLY A 163 -0.43 -26.85 15.95
C GLY A 163 -0.19 -25.38 16.31
N PRO A 164 0.48 -25.06 17.44
CA PRO A 164 0.79 -23.67 17.77
C PRO A 164 1.75 -23.06 16.73
N TRP A 165 1.51 -21.79 16.37
CA TRP A 165 2.42 -21.01 15.53
C TRP A 165 3.75 -20.80 16.25
N GLN A 166 4.84 -21.02 15.52
CA GLN A 166 6.20 -20.86 16.00
C GLN A 166 6.84 -19.67 15.31
N PHE A 167 7.30 -18.70 16.10
CA PHE A 167 8.07 -17.57 15.57
C PHE A 167 9.42 -18.06 15.05
N VAL A 168 9.69 -17.84 13.76
CA VAL A 168 10.92 -18.30 13.12
C VAL A 168 11.99 -17.21 13.19
N GLY A 169 11.64 -15.97 12.84
CA GLY A 169 12.62 -14.88 12.81
C GLY A 169 12.10 -13.57 12.21
N LEU A 170 13.00 -12.60 12.15
CA LEU A 170 12.81 -11.30 11.50
C LEU A 170 13.72 -11.19 10.28
N LEU A 171 13.18 -10.68 9.18
CA LEU A 171 13.93 -10.31 7.99
C LEU A 171 13.96 -8.78 7.87
N PRO A 172 15.15 -8.16 7.81
CA PRO A 172 15.26 -6.75 7.49
C PRO A 172 15.11 -6.53 5.97
N LEU A 173 14.20 -5.65 5.60
CA LEU A 173 13.97 -5.20 4.23
C LEU A 173 14.45 -3.75 4.11
N PHE A 174 15.20 -3.47 3.05
CA PHE A 174 15.61 -2.10 2.73
C PHE A 174 14.79 -1.60 1.56
N ASP A 175 14.07 -0.51 1.76
CA ASP A 175 13.35 0.20 0.71
C ASP A 175 14.16 1.47 0.36
N PRO A 176 15.05 1.40 -0.65
CA PRO A 176 15.89 2.52 -0.99
C PRO A 176 15.03 3.66 -1.57
N PRO A 177 15.26 4.92 -1.16
CA PRO A 177 14.64 6.03 -1.84
C PRO A 177 15.06 6.07 -3.31
N ARG A 178 14.17 6.57 -4.18
CA ARG A 178 14.52 6.82 -5.58
C ARG A 178 15.73 7.74 -5.67
N HIS A 179 16.58 7.49 -6.68
CA HIS A 179 17.85 8.21 -6.86
C HIS A 179 17.66 9.73 -7.02
N ASP A 180 16.52 10.16 -7.54
CA ASP A 180 16.16 11.55 -7.78
C ASP A 180 15.44 12.23 -6.61
N SER A 181 15.03 11.48 -5.57
CA SER A 181 14.22 11.99 -4.47
C SER A 181 14.88 13.13 -3.70
N ALA A 182 16.15 12.98 -3.33
CA ALA A 182 16.86 13.97 -2.52
C ALA A 182 17.04 15.30 -3.27
N GLU A 183 17.42 15.24 -4.55
CA GLU A 183 17.51 16.43 -5.39
C GLU A 183 16.14 17.08 -5.59
N THR A 184 15.11 16.26 -5.82
CA THR A 184 13.73 16.71 -6.00
C THR A 184 13.22 17.49 -4.80
N ILE A 185 13.42 16.97 -3.58
CA ILE A 185 13.01 17.63 -2.34
C ILE A 185 13.71 18.99 -2.22
N ARG A 186 15.02 19.04 -2.47
CA ARG A 186 15.79 20.29 -2.44
C ARG A 186 15.27 21.30 -3.47
N ARG A 187 14.97 20.85 -4.69
CA ARG A 187 14.41 21.72 -5.75
C ARG A 187 13.00 22.20 -5.41
N ALA A 188 12.16 21.36 -4.83
CA ALA A 188 10.83 21.74 -4.35
C ALA A 188 10.92 22.88 -3.33
N LEU A 189 11.79 22.73 -2.32
CA LEU A 189 11.99 23.74 -1.28
C LEU A 189 12.48 25.07 -1.86
N ASN A 190 13.42 25.04 -2.81
CA ASN A 190 13.88 26.24 -3.51
C ASN A 190 12.78 26.95 -4.31
N LEU A 191 11.74 26.21 -4.74
CA LEU A 191 10.57 26.75 -5.43
C LEU A 191 9.45 27.18 -4.47
N GLY A 192 9.69 27.11 -3.16
CA GLY A 192 8.70 27.44 -2.13
C GLY A 192 7.62 26.37 -1.98
N VAL A 193 7.87 25.13 -2.42
CA VAL A 193 6.97 23.99 -2.23
C VAL A 193 7.52 23.14 -1.09
N ASN A 194 6.80 23.10 0.03
CA ASN A 194 7.16 22.26 1.17
C ASN A 194 6.78 20.79 0.87
N VAL A 195 7.69 19.86 1.16
CA VAL A 195 7.48 18.43 0.93
C VAL A 195 7.36 17.73 2.29
N LYS A 196 6.27 16.99 2.50
CA LYS A 196 6.00 16.23 3.73
C LYS A 196 5.98 14.74 3.44
N MET A 197 6.69 13.93 4.23
CA MET A 197 6.64 12.46 4.10
C MET A 197 5.32 11.93 4.66
N ILE A 198 4.71 10.98 3.96
CA ILE A 198 3.58 10.19 4.48
C ILE A 198 3.93 8.72 4.26
N THR A 199 4.13 7.96 5.34
CA THR A 199 4.49 6.54 5.26
C THR A 199 3.73 5.68 6.28
N GLY A 200 3.46 4.43 5.91
CA GLY A 200 2.99 3.39 6.83
C GLY A 200 4.09 2.82 7.72
N ASP A 201 5.36 3.11 7.45
CA ASP A 201 6.49 2.67 8.27
C ASP A 201 6.48 3.28 9.67
N GLN A 202 7.19 2.65 10.59
CA GLN A 202 7.41 3.18 11.93
C GLN A 202 8.20 4.50 11.90
N LEU A 203 7.99 5.31 12.94
CA LEU A 203 8.58 6.65 13.03
C LEU A 203 10.12 6.66 12.93
N ALA A 204 10.79 5.68 13.51
CA ALA A 204 12.25 5.57 13.45
C ALA A 204 12.75 5.38 12.01
N ILE A 205 12.10 4.51 11.22
CA ILE A 205 12.41 4.30 9.80
C ILE A 205 12.15 5.59 9.01
N ALA A 206 11.00 6.23 9.23
CA ALA A 206 10.64 7.47 8.54
C ALA A 206 11.66 8.59 8.80
N LYS A 207 12.06 8.79 10.06
CA LYS A 207 13.09 9.77 10.44
C LYS A 207 14.43 9.46 9.80
N GLU A 208 14.80 8.18 9.72
CA GLU A 208 16.05 7.77 9.09
C GLU A 208 16.06 8.03 7.59
N THR A 209 14.98 7.63 6.90
CA THR A 209 14.80 7.91 5.48
C THR A 209 14.78 9.41 5.22
N GLY A 210 14.08 10.19 6.05
CA GLY A 210 14.02 11.64 5.94
C GLY A 210 15.38 12.32 6.14
N ARG A 211 16.18 11.84 7.09
CA ARG A 211 17.55 12.29 7.32
C ARG A 211 18.44 12.06 6.09
N ARG A 212 18.34 10.90 5.44
CA ARG A 212 19.08 10.58 4.21
C ARG A 212 18.65 11.42 3.01
N LEU A 213 17.35 11.72 2.93
CA LEU A 213 16.76 12.52 1.87
C LEU A 213 16.97 14.03 2.05
N GLY A 214 17.39 14.48 3.24
CA GLY A 214 17.58 15.90 3.55
C GLY A 214 16.28 16.67 3.77
N MET A 215 15.19 15.98 4.16
CA MET A 215 13.88 16.61 4.39
C MET A 215 13.63 17.08 5.83
N GLY A 216 14.55 16.74 6.74
CA GLY A 216 14.38 16.96 8.18
C GLY A 216 13.88 15.72 8.92
N THR A 217 13.78 15.85 10.24
CA THR A 217 13.41 14.77 11.16
C THR A 217 12.28 15.17 12.10
N ASN A 218 11.63 16.32 11.88
CA ASN A 218 10.49 16.78 12.66
C ASN A 218 9.22 16.01 12.25
N MET A 219 9.24 14.70 12.46
CA MET A 219 8.20 13.76 12.07
C MET A 219 7.43 13.23 13.27
N TYR A 220 6.15 12.95 13.08
CA TYR A 220 5.23 12.53 14.14
C TYR A 220 4.49 11.24 13.76
N PRO A 221 4.14 10.39 14.73
CA PRO A 221 3.29 9.24 14.46
C PRO A 221 1.85 9.70 14.21
N SER A 222 1.11 8.93 13.41
CA SER A 222 -0.30 9.22 13.10
C SER A 222 -1.21 9.32 14.33
N SER A 223 -0.88 8.62 15.43
CA SER A 223 -1.59 8.73 16.72
C SER A 223 -1.57 10.15 17.31
N SER A 224 -0.56 10.96 16.98
CA SER A 224 -0.48 12.36 17.42
C SER A 224 -1.51 13.24 16.71
N LEU A 225 -2.02 12.81 15.55
CA LEU A 225 -3.04 13.50 14.77
C LEU A 225 -4.44 13.32 15.36
N LEU A 226 -4.67 12.21 16.06
CA LEU A 226 -5.96 11.89 16.68
C LEU A 226 -6.15 12.53 18.07
N GLY A 227 -5.19 13.33 18.53
CA GLY A 227 -5.22 13.96 19.85
C GLY A 227 -5.13 12.97 21.03
N GLN A 228 -4.72 11.72 20.78
CA GLN A 228 -4.74 10.65 21.78
C GLN A 228 -3.41 10.42 22.54
N ASN A 229 -2.39 11.29 22.39
CA ASN A 229 -1.09 11.06 23.04
C ASN A 229 -0.88 11.82 24.37
N LYS A 230 -0.27 11.08 25.31
CA LYS A 230 0.06 11.39 26.71
C LYS A 230 1.37 12.18 26.91
N ASP A 231 2.01 12.66 25.85
CA ASP A 231 3.30 13.36 25.96
C ASP A 231 3.10 14.84 26.32
N SER A 232 3.55 15.20 27.52
CA SER A 232 3.42 16.53 28.14
C SER A 232 4.13 17.68 27.40
N ALA A 233 4.95 17.38 26.39
CA ALA A 233 5.59 18.38 25.52
C ALA A 233 4.84 18.63 24.20
N ILE A 234 3.99 17.69 23.77
CA ILE A 234 3.19 17.77 22.54
C ILE A 234 1.81 18.39 22.83
N SER A 235 1.40 18.41 24.10
CA SER A 235 0.09 18.93 24.55
C SER A 235 -0.09 20.45 24.46
N GLU A 236 0.96 21.23 24.13
CA GLU A 236 0.88 22.70 24.09
C GLU A 236 0.52 23.28 22.72
N LEU A 237 0.73 22.54 21.62
CA LEU A 237 0.42 23.00 20.27
C LEU A 237 -0.89 22.40 19.76
N PRO A 238 -1.80 23.21 19.17
CA PRO A 238 -2.94 22.69 18.43
C PRO A 238 -2.47 21.71 17.34
N VAL A 239 -3.19 20.59 17.17
CA VAL A 239 -2.86 19.55 16.18
C VAL A 239 -2.66 20.14 14.77
N ASP A 240 -3.46 21.15 14.42
CA ASP A 240 -3.36 21.83 13.12
C ASP A 240 -1.99 22.52 12.90
N GLU A 241 -1.42 23.13 13.96
CA GLU A 241 -0.11 23.77 13.89
C GLU A 241 1.03 22.75 13.86
N LEU A 242 0.85 21.62 14.57
CA LEU A 242 1.77 20.49 14.51
C LEU A 242 1.82 19.92 13.08
N ILE A 243 0.65 19.72 12.45
CA ILE A 243 0.57 19.22 11.08
C ILE A 243 1.29 20.15 10.10
N GLU A 244 1.07 21.46 10.26
CA GLU A 244 1.68 22.48 9.42
C GLU A 244 3.21 22.53 9.57
N LYS A 245 3.75 22.35 10.79
CA LYS A 245 5.19 22.38 11.05
C LYS A 245 5.92 21.04 10.85
N ALA A 246 5.19 19.94 10.77
CA ALA A 246 5.79 18.60 10.64
C ALA A 246 6.45 18.39 9.26
N ASP A 247 7.61 17.75 9.24
CA ASP A 247 8.29 17.32 8.01
C ASP A 247 7.69 16.00 7.46
N GLY A 248 6.92 15.28 8.28
CA GLY A 248 6.26 14.06 7.85
C GLY A 248 5.54 13.29 8.95
N PHE A 249 4.80 12.27 8.52
CA PHE A 249 3.99 11.41 9.36
C PHE A 249 4.28 9.94 9.10
N ALA A 250 4.35 9.17 10.17
CA ALA A 250 4.68 7.74 10.17
C ALA A 250 3.53 6.89 10.75
N GLY A 251 3.47 5.62 10.39
CA GLY A 251 2.38 4.70 10.76
C GLY A 251 1.02 5.20 10.26
N VAL A 252 0.99 5.80 9.07
CA VAL A 252 -0.20 6.46 8.52
C VAL A 252 -1.09 5.43 7.84
N PHE A 253 -2.33 5.32 8.32
CA PHE A 253 -3.41 4.54 7.71
C PHE A 253 -4.14 5.38 6.65
N PRO A 254 -4.90 4.76 5.73
CA PRO A 254 -5.61 5.48 4.67
C PRO A 254 -6.45 6.65 5.16
N GLU A 255 -7.17 6.50 6.28
CA GLU A 255 -8.03 7.52 6.88
C GLU A 255 -7.22 8.74 7.36
N HIS A 256 -6.01 8.48 7.89
CA HIS A 256 -5.10 9.52 8.35
C HIS A 256 -4.54 10.34 7.20
N LYS A 257 -4.31 9.74 6.02
CA LYS A 257 -3.84 10.47 4.83
C LYS A 257 -4.85 11.54 4.41
N TYR A 258 -6.13 11.16 4.37
CA TYR A 258 -7.23 12.07 4.07
C TYR A 258 -7.29 13.24 5.07
N GLU A 259 -7.22 12.95 6.37
CA GLU A 259 -7.33 13.99 7.39
C GLU A 259 -6.12 14.95 7.38
N ILE A 260 -4.90 14.45 7.15
CA ILE A 260 -3.71 15.31 6.99
C ILE A 260 -3.90 16.33 5.87
N VAL A 261 -4.35 15.88 4.69
CA VAL A 261 -4.59 16.75 3.54
C VAL A 261 -5.68 17.77 3.85
N LYS A 262 -6.80 17.32 4.43
CA LYS A 262 -7.91 18.19 4.81
C LYS A 262 -7.47 19.27 5.81
N LYS A 263 -6.67 18.93 6.81
CA LYS A 263 -6.14 19.88 7.80
C LYS A 263 -5.20 20.92 7.19
N LEU A 264 -4.34 20.51 6.26
CA LEU A 264 -3.49 21.45 5.52
C LEU A 264 -4.33 22.40 4.64
N GLN A 265 -5.39 21.90 4.01
CA GLN A 265 -6.34 22.73 3.26
C GLN A 265 -7.10 23.72 4.14
N GLU A 266 -7.55 23.31 5.33
CA GLU A 266 -8.19 24.19 6.32
C GLU A 266 -7.26 25.36 6.73
N ARG A 267 -5.94 25.13 6.72
CA ARG A 267 -4.88 26.13 6.94
C ARG A 267 -4.54 26.95 5.68
N LYS A 268 -5.31 26.81 4.61
CA LYS A 268 -5.18 27.53 3.32
C LYS A 268 -3.94 27.15 2.50
N HIS A 269 -3.32 26.00 2.77
CA HIS A 269 -2.30 25.45 1.89
C HIS A 269 -2.94 24.81 0.66
N ILE A 270 -2.36 25.03 -0.52
CA ILE A 270 -2.69 24.26 -1.72
C ILE A 270 -1.91 22.95 -1.64
N CYS A 271 -2.63 21.85 -1.54
CA CYS A 271 -2.05 20.54 -1.25
C CYS A 271 -1.96 19.70 -2.52
N GLY A 272 -0.73 19.40 -2.94
CA GLY A 272 -0.46 18.33 -3.89
C GLY A 272 -0.16 17.04 -3.15
N MET A 273 -0.90 15.97 -3.44
CA MET A 273 -0.67 14.65 -2.85
C MET A 273 -0.25 13.65 -3.90
N THR A 274 0.83 12.91 -3.64
CA THR A 274 1.27 11.79 -4.46
C THR A 274 0.77 10.48 -3.89
N GLY A 275 0.33 9.56 -4.75
CA GLY A 275 -0.11 8.23 -4.36
C GLY A 275 0.08 7.20 -5.46
N ASP A 276 0.16 5.94 -5.08
CA ASP A 276 0.35 4.81 -5.98
C ASP A 276 -0.73 3.73 -5.76
N GLY A 277 -1.15 3.56 -4.51
CA GLY A 277 -2.12 2.57 -4.11
C GLY A 277 -3.56 3.02 -4.18
N VAL A 278 -4.44 2.03 -4.24
CA VAL A 278 -5.88 2.13 -4.03
C VAL A 278 -6.25 2.86 -2.72
N ASN A 279 -5.46 2.61 -1.68
CA ASN A 279 -5.55 3.26 -0.36
C ASN A 279 -5.33 4.78 -0.39
N ASP A 280 -4.66 5.31 -1.41
CA ASP A 280 -4.43 6.75 -1.56
C ASP A 280 -5.60 7.46 -2.26
N ALA A 281 -6.50 6.73 -2.91
CA ALA A 281 -7.56 7.30 -3.73
C ALA A 281 -8.45 8.34 -2.99
N PRO A 282 -8.90 8.12 -1.73
CA PRO A 282 -9.69 9.12 -1.02
C PRO A 282 -8.92 10.41 -0.76
N ALA A 283 -7.63 10.29 -0.45
CA ALA A 283 -6.77 11.42 -0.10
C ALA A 283 -6.28 12.16 -1.36
N LEU A 284 -6.01 11.45 -2.46
CA LEU A 284 -5.77 12.00 -3.79
C LEU A 284 -6.94 12.86 -4.27
N LYS A 285 -8.16 12.34 -4.15
CA LYS A 285 -9.38 13.06 -4.54
C LYS A 285 -9.69 14.25 -3.63
N LYS A 286 -9.21 14.22 -2.39
CA LYS A 286 -9.38 15.32 -1.43
C LYS A 286 -8.39 16.44 -1.66
N ALA A 287 -7.18 16.12 -2.12
CA ALA A 287 -6.13 17.09 -2.41
C ALA A 287 -6.58 18.10 -3.48
N ASP A 288 -5.96 19.29 -3.49
CA ASP A 288 -6.21 20.26 -4.55
C ASP A 288 -5.64 19.79 -5.89
N ILE A 289 -4.58 18.96 -5.81
CA ILE A 289 -3.97 18.28 -6.94
C ILE A 289 -3.59 16.85 -6.49
N GLY A 290 -4.38 15.87 -6.89
CA GLY A 290 -4.02 14.46 -6.77
C GLY A 290 -3.03 14.06 -7.88
N ILE A 291 -1.91 13.45 -7.52
CA ILE A 291 -0.85 13.03 -8.44
C ILE A 291 -0.65 11.51 -8.34
N ALA A 292 -1.01 10.78 -9.39
CA ALA A 292 -0.69 9.36 -9.50
C ALA A 292 0.69 9.17 -10.13
N VAL A 293 1.54 8.36 -9.51
CA VAL A 293 2.87 8.00 -10.07
C VAL A 293 2.74 7.04 -11.26
N ALA A 294 3.80 6.88 -12.04
CA ALA A 294 3.78 6.02 -13.24
C ALA A 294 3.38 4.56 -12.95
N ASP A 295 3.84 4.02 -11.83
CA ASP A 295 3.52 2.64 -11.43
C ASP A 295 2.22 2.55 -10.59
N ALA A 296 1.43 3.63 -10.53
CA ALA A 296 0.23 3.68 -9.72
C ALA A 296 -0.86 2.76 -10.28
N THR A 297 -1.61 2.16 -9.36
CA THR A 297 -2.85 1.45 -9.63
C THR A 297 -3.83 2.34 -10.38
N ASP A 298 -4.69 1.75 -11.20
CA ASP A 298 -5.66 2.57 -11.93
C ASP A 298 -6.71 3.22 -11.01
N ALA A 299 -6.78 2.84 -9.73
CA ALA A 299 -7.56 3.53 -8.68
C ALA A 299 -6.96 4.86 -8.35
N ALA A 300 -5.68 4.85 -8.01
CA ALA A 300 -4.93 6.07 -7.80
C ALA A 300 -4.98 6.95 -9.06
N ARG A 301 -4.81 6.39 -10.26
CA ARG A 301 -4.89 7.16 -11.52
C ARG A 301 -6.27 7.77 -11.76
N SER A 302 -7.35 7.01 -11.57
CA SER A 302 -8.72 7.50 -11.77
C SER A 302 -9.14 8.52 -10.71
N ALA A 303 -8.57 8.43 -9.51
CA ALA A 303 -8.82 9.38 -8.43
C ALA A 303 -7.94 10.65 -8.50
N SER A 304 -6.87 10.63 -9.31
CA SER A 304 -5.91 11.72 -9.45
C SER A 304 -6.28 12.71 -10.56
N ASP A 305 -5.86 13.96 -10.42
CA ASP A 305 -5.99 15.00 -11.44
C ASP A 305 -4.87 14.94 -12.50
N ILE A 306 -3.69 14.45 -12.08
CA ILE A 306 -2.50 14.32 -12.92
C ILE A 306 -1.95 12.91 -12.77
N VAL A 307 -1.69 12.25 -13.90
CA VAL A 307 -1.01 10.95 -13.95
C VAL A 307 0.38 11.16 -14.54
N LEU A 308 1.42 10.79 -13.79
CA LEU A 308 2.79 10.79 -14.28
C LEU A 308 3.00 9.56 -15.16
N THR A 309 3.55 9.75 -16.35
CA THR A 309 3.87 8.63 -17.26
C THR A 309 5.33 8.18 -17.12
N GLU A 310 6.16 8.98 -16.46
CA GLU A 310 7.57 8.70 -16.20
C GLU A 310 7.79 8.42 -14.71
N PRO A 311 8.68 7.46 -14.37
CA PRO A 311 9.02 7.20 -12.98
C PRO A 311 9.86 8.33 -12.39
N GLY A 312 9.73 8.55 -11.08
CA GLY A 312 10.54 9.52 -10.34
C GLY A 312 9.74 10.72 -9.83
N LEU A 313 10.20 11.30 -8.73
CA LEU A 313 9.56 12.48 -8.14
C LEU A 313 9.96 13.76 -8.88
N SER A 314 11.08 13.74 -9.60
CA SER A 314 11.59 14.89 -10.36
C SER A 314 10.61 15.41 -11.42
N VAL A 315 9.77 14.54 -11.96
CA VAL A 315 8.71 14.89 -12.93
C VAL A 315 7.72 15.88 -12.33
N ILE A 316 7.42 15.77 -11.02
CA ILE A 316 6.52 16.69 -10.31
C ILE A 316 7.10 18.11 -10.34
N ILE A 317 8.41 18.26 -10.16
CA ILE A 317 9.07 19.57 -10.20
C ILE A 317 9.01 20.18 -11.60
N SER A 318 9.25 19.37 -12.63
CA SER A 318 9.11 19.79 -14.02
C SER A 318 7.68 20.24 -14.33
N ALA A 319 6.68 19.52 -13.83
CA ALA A 319 5.26 19.89 -13.97
C ALA A 319 4.96 21.22 -13.26
N VAL A 320 5.42 21.42 -12.02
CA VAL A 320 5.23 22.67 -11.26
C VAL A 320 5.88 23.86 -11.99
N LEU A 321 7.11 23.71 -12.47
CA LEU A 321 7.82 24.77 -13.20
C LEU A 321 7.10 25.15 -14.49
N THR A 322 6.69 24.14 -15.27
CA THR A 322 5.99 24.34 -16.54
C THR A 322 4.64 24.99 -16.32
N SER A 323 3.89 24.54 -15.31
CA SER A 323 2.60 25.12 -14.92
C SER A 323 2.73 26.59 -14.54
N ARG A 324 3.73 26.95 -13.71
CA ARG A 324 4.00 28.35 -13.35
C ARG A 324 4.34 29.21 -14.56
N ALA A 325 5.13 28.69 -15.51
CA ALA A 325 5.48 29.41 -16.73
C ALA A 325 4.26 29.66 -17.64
N ILE A 326 3.37 28.68 -17.77
CA ILE A 326 2.10 28.81 -18.51
C ILE A 326 1.19 29.84 -17.83
N PHE A 327 1.02 29.74 -16.51
CA PHE A 327 0.20 30.66 -15.73
C PHE A 327 0.67 32.11 -15.84
N GLN A 328 1.99 32.33 -15.83
CA GLN A 328 2.57 33.67 -16.03
C GLN A 328 2.21 34.24 -17.41
N ARG A 329 2.23 33.42 -18.48
CA ARG A 329 1.84 33.86 -19.82
C ARG A 329 0.34 34.21 -19.90
N MET A 330 -0.52 33.42 -19.26
CA MET A 330 -1.96 33.71 -19.19
C MET A 330 -2.22 35.04 -18.49
N LYS A 331 -1.54 35.28 -17.37
CA LYS A 331 -1.65 36.54 -16.61
C LYS A 331 -1.19 37.73 -17.44
N ASN A 332 -0.07 37.62 -18.16
CA ASN A 332 0.43 38.66 -19.05
C ASN A 332 -0.49 38.94 -20.25
N TYR A 333 -1.37 38.00 -20.62
CA TYR A 333 -2.33 38.18 -21.70
C TYR A 333 -3.62 38.87 -21.22
N THR A 334 -4.00 38.67 -19.95
CA THR A 334 -5.24 39.20 -19.36
C THR A 334 -5.05 40.50 -18.59
N CYS A 335 -3.83 40.80 -18.13
CA CYS A 335 -3.44 42.06 -17.49
C CYS A 335 -2.64 42.92 -18.47
#